data_AF-A0A9D7X6I5-F1
#
_entry.id   AF-A0A9D7X6I5-F1
#
_cell.length_a   1.000
_cell.length_b   1.000
_cell.length_c   1.000
_cell.angle_alpha   90.00
_cell.angle_beta   90.00
_cell.angle_gamma   90.00
#
_symmetry.space_group_name_H-M   'P 1'
#
loop_
_entity.id
_entity.type
_entity.pdbx_description
1 polymer ?
#
loop_
_entity_poly.entity_id
_entity_poly.type
_entity_poly.pdbx_seq_one_letter_code
_entity_poly.pdbx_strand_id
1 'polypeptide(L)'
;RTEIVSSDECRALVSDDENDQAATNDAFDLLKHLVGIRLRRGLLTVIDATNVQESSRKGLVALAREYHCLPVAIVLDLPEKL
;
A
#
# COMPACT_ATOMS: atom_id res chain seq x y z
N ARG A 1 11.57 -10.71 5.25
CA ARG A 1 10.20 -10.19 5.12
C ARG A 1 10.28 -8.69 4.80
N THR A 2 10.78 -8.32 3.62
CA THR A 2 11.08 -6.90 3.28
C THR A 2 10.31 -6.42 2.06
N GLU A 3 9.52 -7.30 1.44
CA GLU A 3 8.79 -7.04 0.20
C GLU A 3 7.37 -6.53 0.45
N ILE A 4 6.83 -6.78 1.64
CA ILE A 4 5.50 -6.36 2.06
C ILE A 4 5.60 -4.96 2.65
N VAL A 5 4.74 -4.05 2.18
CA VAL A 5 4.54 -2.72 2.75
C VAL A 5 3.11 -2.65 3.24
N SER A 6 2.93 -2.64 4.57
CA SER A 6 1.61 -2.61 5.22
C SER A 6 1.17 -1.18 5.56
N SER A 7 -0.11 -0.85 5.32
CA SER A 7 -0.67 0.43 5.75
C SER A 7 -0.70 0.58 7.27
N ASP A 8 -0.90 -0.51 8.00
CA ASP A 8 -1.03 -0.48 9.46
C ASP A 8 0.35 -0.28 10.12
N GLU A 9 1.39 -0.94 9.58
CA GLU A 9 2.78 -0.64 9.95
C GLU A 9 3.16 0.81 9.64
N CYS A 10 2.77 1.33 8.45
CA CYS A 10 3.00 2.73 8.12
C CYS A 10 2.29 3.68 9.08
N ARG A 11 1.09 3.32 9.54
CA ARG A 11 0.32 4.10 10.50
C ARG A 11 0.98 4.11 11.87
N ALA A 12 1.35 2.94 12.40
CA ALA A 12 2.11 2.84 13.64
C ALA A 12 3.40 3.68 13.62
N LEU A 13 4.10 3.72 12.47
CA LEU A 13 5.32 4.53 12.32
C LEU A 13 5.09 6.04 12.38
N VAL A 14 3.89 6.54 12.05
CA VAL A 14 3.59 7.98 12.02
C VAL A 14 2.79 8.46 13.23
N SER A 15 2.08 7.57 13.94
CA SER A 15 1.21 7.91 15.07
C SER A 15 1.48 7.15 16.37
N ASP A 16 2.46 6.23 16.38
CA ASP A 16 2.68 5.26 17.47
C ASP A 16 1.46 4.33 17.76
N ASP A 17 0.44 4.33 16.88
CA ASP A 17 -0.77 3.50 16.98
C ASP A 17 -1.27 3.05 15.60
N GLU A 18 -1.25 1.74 15.35
CA GLU A 18 -1.71 1.12 14.10
C GLU A 18 -3.22 1.25 13.83
N ASN A 19 -4.00 1.70 14.82
CA ASN A 19 -5.45 1.87 14.69
C ASN A 19 -5.87 3.34 14.55
N ASP A 20 -4.94 4.31 14.65
CA ASP A 20 -5.25 5.74 14.60
C ASP A 20 -5.75 6.18 13.21
N GLN A 21 -7.07 6.30 13.07
CA GLN A 21 -7.69 6.71 11.81
C GLN A 21 -7.39 8.16 11.42
N ALA A 22 -6.97 9.03 12.36
CA ALA A 22 -6.58 10.39 12.04
C ALA A 22 -5.28 10.43 11.21
N ALA A 23 -4.39 9.46 11.43
CA ALA A 23 -3.10 9.34 10.74
C ALA A 23 -3.17 8.64 9.37
N THR A 24 -4.38 8.35 8.86
CA THR A 24 -4.55 7.61 7.59
C THR A 24 -3.82 8.27 6.43
N ASN A 25 -3.91 9.59 6.29
CA ASN A 25 -3.29 10.30 5.17
C ASN A 25 -1.75 10.20 5.23
N ASP A 26 -1.18 10.45 6.40
CA ASP A 26 0.28 10.37 6.62
C ASP A 26 0.81 8.95 6.41
N ALA A 27 0.06 7.94 6.87
CA ALA A 27 0.38 6.53 6.64
C ALA A 27 0.40 6.18 5.14
N PHE A 28 -0.58 6.65 4.36
CA PHE A 28 -0.63 6.41 2.92
C PHE A 28 0.45 7.17 2.15
N ASP A 29 0.85 8.35 2.61
CA ASP A 29 1.95 9.11 2.00
C ASP A 29 3.30 8.42 2.24
N LEU A 30 3.54 7.92 3.46
CA LEU A 30 4.70 7.08 3.77
C LEU A 30 4.72 5.80 2.93
N LEU A 31 3.58 5.10 2.83
CA LEU A 31 3.44 3.88 2.04
C LEU A 31 3.80 4.14 0.57
N LYS A 32 3.22 5.16 -0.05
CA LYS A 32 3.51 5.49 -1.46
C LYS A 32 4.97 5.86 -1.66
N HIS A 33 5.56 6.61 -0.73
CA HIS A 33 6.98 6.97 -0.80
C HIS A 33 7.89 5.74 -0.76
N LEU A 34 7.66 4.83 0.18
CA LEU A 34 8.43 3.60 0.32
C LEU A 34 8.26 2.69 -0.90
N VAL A 35 7.03 2.50 -1.37
CA VAL A 35 6.76 1.73 -2.60
C VAL A 35 7.52 2.35 -3.78
N GLY A 36 7.49 3.68 -3.95
CA GLY A 36 8.20 4.37 -5.02
C GLY A 36 9.72 4.13 -4.98
N ILE A 37 10.34 4.18 -3.80
CA ILE A 37 11.76 3.85 -3.63
C ILE A 37 12.05 2.40 -4.04
N ARG A 38 11.19 1.45 -3.67
CA ARG A 38 11.37 0.03 -4.01
C ARG A 38 11.25 -0.21 -5.50
N LEU A 39 10.22 0.33 -6.14
CA LEU A 39 9.99 0.18 -7.58
C LEU A 39 11.12 0.82 -8.39
N ARG A 40 11.62 1.99 -7.98
CA ARG A 40 12.81 2.62 -8.59
C ARG A 40 14.05 1.72 -8.56
N ARG A 41 14.17 0.88 -7.53
CA ARG A 41 15.27 -0.08 -7.38
C ARG A 41 15.01 -1.43 -8.03
N GLY A 42 13.87 -1.60 -8.72
CA GLY A 42 13.49 -2.86 -9.36
C GLY A 42 13.15 -3.97 -8.35
N LEU A 43 12.72 -3.60 -7.14
CA LEU A 43 12.40 -4.57 -6.09
C LEU A 43 10.91 -4.91 -6.09
N LEU A 44 10.60 -6.21 -6.09
CA LEU A 44 9.25 -6.72 -5.93
C LEU A 44 8.62 -6.12 -4.66
N THR A 45 7.39 -5.65 -4.78
CA THR A 45 6.68 -4.97 -3.68
C THR A 45 5.24 -5.46 -3.64
N VAL A 46 4.84 -5.97 -2.49
CA VAL A 46 3.47 -6.37 -2.16
C VAL A 46 2.92 -5.29 -1.23
N ILE A 47 1.75 -4.76 -1.58
CA ILE A 47 1.10 -3.73 -0.78
C ILE A 47 0.00 -4.40 0.02
N ASP A 48 0.13 -4.39 1.34
CA ASP A 48 -0.85 -4.95 2.27
C ASP A 48 -1.73 -3.80 2.80
N ALA A 49 -2.89 -3.64 2.17
CA ALA A 49 -3.92 -2.69 2.54
C ALA A 49 -5.24 -3.16 1.92
N THR A 50 -6.37 -2.72 2.47
CA THR A 50 -7.71 -3.13 1.98
C THR A 50 -7.91 -2.86 0.49
N ASN A 51 -7.44 -1.70 -0.02
CA ASN A 51 -7.44 -1.33 -1.43
C ASN A 51 -8.81 -1.48 -2.15
N VAL A 52 -9.92 -1.49 -1.41
CA VAL A 52 -11.27 -1.69 -1.95
C VAL A 52 -11.80 -0.46 -2.67
N GLN A 53 -11.36 0.74 -2.30
CA GLN A 53 -11.74 1.99 -2.95
C GLN A 53 -10.90 2.24 -4.22
N GLU A 54 -11.54 2.74 -5.29
CA GLU A 54 -10.87 3.06 -6.55
C GLU A 54 -9.77 4.11 -6.37
N SER A 55 -10.02 5.14 -5.56
CA SER A 55 -9.09 6.22 -5.22
C SER A 55 -7.80 5.69 -4.60
N SER A 56 -7.89 4.71 -3.70
CA SER A 56 -6.74 4.06 -3.07
C SER A 56 -5.85 3.34 -4.10
N ARG A 57 -6.46 2.71 -5.12
CA ARG A 57 -5.73 1.97 -6.16
C ARG A 57 -5.12 2.87 -7.24
N LYS A 58 -5.78 3.98 -7.61
CA LYS A 58 -5.33 4.88 -8.69
C LYS A 58 -3.88 5.32 -8.52
N GLY A 59 -3.51 5.74 -7.31
CA GLY A 59 -2.14 6.18 -7.01
C GLY A 59 -1.11 5.07 -7.17
N LEU A 60 -1.44 3.84 -6.74
CA LEU A 60 -0.53 2.69 -6.82
C LEU A 60 -0.31 2.23 -8.27
N VAL A 61 -1.37 2.23 -9.08
CA VAL A 61 -1.28 1.91 -10.51
C VAL A 61 -0.46 2.97 -11.26
N ALA A 62 -0.66 4.25 -10.94
CA ALA A 62 0.14 5.33 -11.53
C ALA A 62 1.63 5.19 -11.17
N LEU A 63 1.93 4.89 -9.90
CA LEU A 63 3.29 4.68 -9.41
C LEU A 63 3.98 3.48 -10.07
N ALA A 64 3.27 2.36 -10.25
CA ALA A 64 3.80 1.22 -10.99
C ALA A 64 4.16 1.59 -12.44
N ARG A 65 3.30 2.37 -13.11
CA ARG A 65 3.55 2.84 -14.48
C ARG A 65 4.73 3.80 -14.58
N GLU A 66 4.90 4.71 -13.61
CA GLU A 66 6.03 5.64 -13.52
C GLU A 66 7.37 4.89 -13.54
N TYR A 67 7.44 3.76 -12.84
CA TYR A 67 8.63 2.90 -12.75
C TYR A 67 8.60 1.69 -13.68
N HIS A 68 7.77 1.71 -14.73
CA HIS A 68 7.66 0.64 -15.74
C HIS A 68 7.43 -0.77 -15.18
N CYS A 69 6.75 -0.87 -14.03
CA CYS A 69 6.38 -2.12 -13.39
C CYS A 69 4.95 -2.54 -13.76
N LEU A 70 4.69 -3.85 -13.80
CA LEU A 70 3.35 -4.39 -14.04
C LEU A 70 2.55 -4.43 -12.73
N PRO A 71 1.44 -3.67 -12.59
CA PRO A 71 0.57 -3.78 -11.42
C PRO A 71 -0.25 -5.07 -11.49
N VAL A 72 -0.31 -5.81 -10.39
CA VAL A 72 -1.11 -7.04 -10.23
C VAL A 72 -2.06 -6.86 -9.06
N ALA A 73 -3.30 -7.29 -9.24
CA ALA A 73 -4.31 -7.32 -8.17
C ALA A 73 -4.55 -8.78 -7.76
N ILE A 74 -4.51 -9.04 -6.45
CA ILE A 74 -4.97 -10.29 -5.84
C ILE A 74 -6.23 -9.93 -5.07
N VAL A 75 -7.39 -10.38 -5.56
CA VAL A 75 -8.69 -10.07 -4.97
C VAL A 75 -9.14 -11.24 -4.11
N LEU A 76 -9.39 -10.98 -2.83
CA LEU A 76 -10.01 -11.93 -1.92
C LEU A 76 -11.54 -11.76 -1.99
N ASP A 77 -12.16 -12.46 -2.95
CA ASP A 77 -13.60 -12.48 -3.15
C ASP A 77 -14.25 -13.53 -2.24
N LEU A 78 -14.43 -13.17 -0.97
CA LEU A 78 -14.95 -14.02 0.09
C LEU A 78 -16.37 -13.57 0.49
N PRO A 79 -17.25 -14.48 0.93
CA PRO A 79 -18.54 -14.09 1.50
C PRO A 79 -18.35 -13.25 2.77
N GLU A 80 -19.26 -12.31 3.04
CA GLU A 80 -19.21 -11.46 4.24
C GLU A 80 -19.26 -12.28 5.55
N LYS A 81 -19.93 -13.43 5.50
CA LYS A 81 -19.98 -14.41 6.58
C LYS A 81 -19.28 -15.68 6.14
N LEU A 82 -18.29 -16.10 6.91
CA LEU A 82 -17.61 -17.39 6.81
C LEU A 82 -18.43 -18.50 7.49
#